data_AF-A0A3M1LC07-F1
#
_entry.id   AF-A0A3M1LC07-F1
#
_cell.length_a   1.000
_cell.length_b   1.000
_cell.length_c   1.000
_cell.angle_alpha   90.00
_cell.angle_beta   90.00
_cell.angle_gamma   90.00
#
_symmetry.space_group_name_H-M   'P 1'
#
loop_
_entity.id
_entity.type
_entity.pdbx_description
1 polymer ?
#
loop_
_entity_poly.entity_id
_entity_poly.type
_entity_poly.pdbx_seq_one_letter_code
_entity_poly.pdbx_strand_id
1 'polypeptide(L)'
;MKINLRIWRQANGDSPGKLVNYTLERVNPNMSFLEMLDLLNEQLIKSEQSPLEFDNDCREGICGSCGMVINGIAHGQAKLTAACQLYMRNFQEGETITVEPWRATAFPVIKDLVVDRSALDRIIAAGGYISVRNGAAPDANSLPVNKADSDRAFEYATCIGCGACVAACPNASASLFTAAKIAHLALLPQGQPERKLRVKKMAEQMAQEGFGDCSNHGECQAVCPQGISLDAIAKMRREYIRSLF
;
A
#
# COMPACT_ATOMS: atom_id res chain seq x y z
N MET A 1 27.21 -11.82 0.43
CA MET A 1 27.52 -10.49 -0.09
C MET A 1 27.51 -9.48 1.03
N LYS A 2 28.44 -8.53 0.98
CA LYS A 2 28.46 -7.33 1.82
C LYS A 2 27.41 -6.35 1.30
N ILE A 3 26.61 -5.80 2.20
CA ILE A 3 25.62 -4.74 1.91
C ILE A 3 25.80 -3.63 2.93
N ASN A 4 25.73 -2.39 2.46
CA ASN A 4 25.66 -1.21 3.31
C ASN A 4 24.21 -0.73 3.35
N LEU A 5 23.73 -0.36 4.52
CA LEU A 5 22.37 0.11 4.72
C LEU A 5 22.42 1.53 5.28
N ARG A 6 21.56 2.40 4.76
CA ARG A 6 21.29 3.74 5.30
C ARG A 6 19.81 3.81 5.65
N ILE A 7 19.47 3.52 6.91
CA ILE A 7 18.08 3.29 7.34
C ILE A 7 17.60 4.46 8.19
N TRP A 8 16.38 4.91 7.95
CA TRP A 8 15.70 5.88 8.79
C TRP A 8 15.45 5.31 10.19
N ARG A 9 15.94 6.00 11.21
CA ARG A 9 15.68 5.72 12.62
C ARG A 9 14.96 6.90 13.24
N GLN A 10 13.88 6.62 13.95
CA GLN A 10 13.04 7.63 14.61
C GLN A 10 12.34 7.01 15.80
N ALA A 11 12.51 7.57 17.00
CA ALA A 11 11.98 6.97 18.22
C ALA A 11 10.44 6.99 18.29
N ASN A 12 9.83 8.06 17.77
CA ASN A 12 8.37 8.23 17.66
C ASN A 12 8.03 9.40 16.73
N GLY A 13 6.74 9.59 16.44
CA GLY A 13 6.22 10.67 15.57
C GLY A 13 6.57 12.09 16.01
N ASP A 14 6.87 12.32 17.29
CA ASP A 14 7.22 13.64 17.84
C ASP A 14 8.74 13.93 17.84
N SER A 15 9.56 12.90 17.58
CA SER A 15 11.02 13.01 17.60
C SER A 15 11.58 13.20 16.19
N PRO A 16 12.64 14.01 16.00
CA PRO A 16 13.30 14.10 14.72
C PRO A 16 13.93 12.75 14.34
N GLY A 17 13.65 12.27 13.13
CA GLY A 17 14.30 11.09 12.59
C GLY A 17 15.64 11.41 11.90
N LYS A 18 16.46 10.37 11.72
CA LYS A 18 17.75 10.48 11.03
C LYS A 18 18.09 9.19 10.28
N LEU A 19 18.87 9.32 9.22
CA LEU A 19 19.44 8.17 8.52
C LEU A 19 20.69 7.67 9.27
N VAL A 20 20.72 6.37 9.57
CA VAL A 20 21.81 5.70 10.28
C VAL A 20 22.41 4.61 9.39
N ASN A 21 23.74 4.51 9.40
CA ASN A 21 24.47 3.56 8.57
C ASN A 21 24.70 2.23 9.31
N TYR A 22 24.51 1.13 8.61
CA TYR A 22 24.86 -0.22 9.06
C TYR A 22 25.57 -0.97 7.93
N THR A 23 26.34 -1.99 8.29
CA THR A 23 26.98 -2.90 7.33
C THR A 23 26.68 -4.33 7.73
N LEU A 24 26.25 -5.13 6.75
CA LEU A 24 26.05 -6.57 6.86
C LEU A 24 27.05 -7.27 5.94
N GLU A 25 27.95 -8.09 6.49
CA GLU A 25 29.05 -8.71 5.73
C GLU A 25 28.66 -10.02 5.03
N ARG A 26 27.59 -10.69 5.46
CA ARG A 26 27.24 -12.06 5.02
C ARG A 26 25.78 -12.23 4.63
N VAL A 27 25.26 -11.28 3.84
CA VAL A 27 23.90 -11.40 3.28
C VAL A 27 23.87 -12.49 2.22
N ASN A 28 22.91 -13.42 2.28
CA ASN A 28 22.70 -14.40 1.23
C ASN A 28 21.86 -13.77 0.10
N PRO A 29 22.28 -13.82 -1.18
CA PRO A 29 21.49 -13.26 -2.30
C PRO A 29 20.07 -13.85 -2.43
N ASN A 30 19.83 -15.05 -1.89
CA ASN A 30 18.52 -15.70 -1.90
C ASN A 30 17.63 -15.33 -0.71
N MET A 31 18.12 -14.51 0.23
CA MET A 31 17.25 -13.91 1.24
C MET A 31 16.35 -12.86 0.60
N SER A 32 15.14 -12.77 1.11
CA SER A 32 14.26 -11.62 0.95
C SER A 32 14.84 -10.39 1.65
N PHE A 33 14.32 -9.23 1.30
CA PHE A 33 14.69 -7.96 1.91
C PHE A 33 14.39 -7.94 3.41
N LEU A 34 13.27 -8.55 3.83
CA LEU A 34 12.92 -8.61 5.25
C LEU A 34 13.82 -9.55 6.03
N GLU A 35 14.21 -10.70 5.47
CA GLU A 35 15.19 -11.58 6.13
C GLU A 35 16.54 -10.87 6.30
N MET A 36 16.92 -9.99 5.37
CA MET A 36 18.10 -9.13 5.54
C MET A 36 17.93 -8.13 6.69
N LEU A 37 16.73 -7.55 6.89
CA LEU A 37 16.44 -6.72 8.06
C LEU A 37 16.39 -7.52 9.37
N ASP A 38 15.94 -8.78 9.32
CA ASP A 38 16.01 -9.70 10.47
C ASP A 38 17.47 -9.95 10.89
N LEU A 39 18.37 -10.18 9.91
CA LEU A 39 19.81 -10.28 10.17
C LEU A 39 20.39 -9.01 10.81
N LEU A 40 19.96 -7.83 10.36
CA LEU A 40 20.34 -6.57 10.99
C LEU A 40 19.86 -6.53 12.45
N ASN A 41 18.61 -6.91 12.71
CA ASN A 41 18.07 -6.92 14.06
C ASN A 41 18.82 -7.90 14.97
N GLU A 42 19.20 -9.08 14.49
CA GLU A 42 20.07 -9.98 15.26
C GLU A 42 21.40 -9.34 15.63
N GLN A 43 22.05 -8.62 14.70
CA GLN A 43 23.31 -7.94 14.94
C GLN A 43 23.15 -6.82 15.99
N LEU A 44 22.07 -6.04 15.90
CA LEU A 44 21.76 -4.97 16.85
C LEU A 44 21.53 -5.53 18.26
N ILE A 45 20.74 -6.59 18.38
CA ILE A 45 20.45 -7.26 19.67
C ILE A 45 21.74 -7.79 20.31
N LYS A 46 22.58 -8.49 19.54
CA LYS A 46 23.88 -9.01 20.02
C LYS A 46 24.85 -7.91 20.45
N SER A 47 24.66 -6.69 19.96
CA SER A 47 25.47 -5.51 20.29
C SER A 47 24.81 -4.62 21.35
N GLU A 48 23.77 -5.11 22.03
CA GLU A 48 23.00 -4.37 23.05
C GLU A 48 22.38 -3.05 22.53
N GLN A 49 22.05 -3.01 21.24
CA GLN A 49 21.38 -1.87 20.60
C GLN A 49 19.89 -2.16 20.38
N SER A 50 19.09 -1.10 20.34
CA SER A 50 17.66 -1.22 20.05
C SER A 50 17.44 -1.72 18.62
N PRO A 51 16.67 -2.81 18.41
CA PRO A 51 16.30 -3.30 17.09
C PRO A 51 15.63 -2.22 16.25
N LEU A 52 15.75 -2.34 14.93
CA LEU A 52 14.97 -1.60 13.96
C LEU A 52 13.51 -2.10 13.99
N GLU A 53 12.56 -1.19 14.09
CA GLU A 53 11.14 -1.51 13.94
C GLU A 53 10.67 -1.34 12.48
N PHE A 54 9.99 -2.37 11.98
CA PHE A 54 9.33 -2.41 10.68
C PHE A 54 8.16 -3.39 10.71
N ASP A 55 7.08 -3.07 10.00
CA ASP A 55 5.90 -3.93 9.93
C ASP A 55 6.14 -5.11 8.99
N ASN A 56 5.76 -6.30 9.42
CA ASN A 56 5.69 -7.49 8.58
C ASN A 56 4.68 -8.50 9.15
N ASP A 57 4.12 -9.33 8.28
CA ASP A 57 3.17 -10.39 8.65
C ASP A 57 3.25 -11.57 7.66
N CYS A 58 2.45 -11.59 6.58
CA CYS A 58 2.37 -12.75 5.67
C CYS A 58 3.68 -13.14 4.95
N ARG A 59 4.62 -12.20 4.76
CA ARG A 59 5.88 -12.35 4.01
C ARG A 59 5.78 -12.87 2.56
N GLU A 60 4.59 -12.94 1.98
CA GLU A 60 4.34 -13.46 0.62
C GLU A 60 3.70 -12.43 -0.33
N GLY A 61 3.57 -11.17 0.11
CA GLY A 61 3.11 -10.05 -0.72
C GLY A 61 1.59 -9.82 -0.75
N ILE A 62 0.85 -10.35 0.24
CA ILE A 62 -0.63 -10.35 0.26
C ILE A 62 -1.22 -9.42 1.33
N CYS A 63 -0.62 -9.31 2.52
CA CYS A 63 -1.19 -8.49 3.62
C CYS A 63 -0.99 -6.98 3.46
N GLY A 64 0.00 -6.54 2.68
CA GLY A 64 0.35 -5.13 2.52
C GLY A 64 1.12 -4.48 3.69
N SER A 65 1.54 -5.23 4.71
CA SER A 65 2.20 -4.68 5.92
C SER A 65 3.65 -4.22 5.74
N CYS A 66 4.42 -4.86 4.84
CA CYS A 66 5.86 -4.61 4.64
C CYS A 66 6.17 -3.30 3.88
N GLY A 67 5.48 -2.23 4.22
CA GLY A 67 5.59 -0.95 3.53
C GLY A 67 6.87 -0.20 3.87
N MET A 68 7.71 0.10 2.87
CA MET A 68 8.91 0.93 3.00
C MET A 68 9.38 1.44 1.64
N VAL A 69 10.04 2.60 1.63
CA VAL A 69 10.72 3.15 0.46
C VAL A 69 12.14 2.62 0.43
N ILE A 70 12.53 1.98 -0.68
CA ILE A 70 13.85 1.38 -0.88
C ILE A 70 14.50 2.07 -2.07
N ASN A 71 15.65 2.72 -1.85
CA ASN A 71 16.34 3.53 -2.85
C ASN A 71 15.43 4.57 -3.53
N GLY A 72 14.54 5.20 -2.75
CA GLY A 72 13.60 6.21 -3.23
C GLY A 72 12.35 5.66 -3.92
N ILE A 73 12.21 4.33 -4.07
CA ILE A 73 11.06 3.70 -4.74
C ILE A 73 10.24 2.91 -3.71
N ALA A 74 8.92 3.12 -3.69
CA ALA A 74 8.03 2.37 -2.80
C ALA A 74 8.09 0.87 -3.13
N HIS A 75 8.35 0.03 -2.13
CA HIS A 75 8.65 -1.41 -2.25
C HIS A 75 9.91 -1.78 -3.07
N GLY A 76 10.70 -0.80 -3.52
CA GLY A 76 11.94 -1.00 -4.29
C GLY A 76 11.76 -1.13 -5.79
N GLN A 77 12.86 -1.38 -6.50
CA GLN A 77 12.93 -1.27 -7.97
C GLN A 77 12.21 -2.40 -8.75
N ALA A 78 11.86 -3.50 -8.10
CA ALA A 78 11.20 -4.62 -8.77
C ALA A 78 9.71 -4.29 -9.03
N LYS A 79 9.27 -4.45 -10.27
CA LYS A 79 7.86 -4.24 -10.65
C LYS A 79 6.98 -5.35 -10.07
N LEU A 80 5.72 -5.03 -9.79
CA LEU A 80 4.72 -5.99 -9.30
C LEU A 80 5.21 -6.82 -8.10
N THR A 81 5.94 -6.16 -7.20
CA THR A 81 6.65 -6.81 -6.10
C THR A 81 6.44 -6.00 -4.83
N ALA A 82 5.98 -6.64 -3.74
CA ALA A 82 6.00 -6.05 -2.41
C ALA A 82 7.41 -6.18 -1.78
N ALA A 83 7.75 -5.35 -0.79
CA ALA A 83 9.11 -5.35 -0.22
C ALA A 83 9.54 -6.72 0.32
N CYS A 84 8.60 -7.51 0.90
CA CYS A 84 8.90 -8.86 1.38
C CYS A 84 9.20 -9.88 0.28
N GLN A 85 8.81 -9.61 -0.96
CA GLN A 85 9.11 -10.44 -2.13
C GLN A 85 10.38 -9.99 -2.85
N LEU A 86 10.94 -8.84 -2.47
CA LEU A 86 12.19 -8.34 -3.05
C LEU A 86 13.35 -9.18 -2.51
N TYR A 87 14.15 -9.77 -3.40
CA TYR A 87 15.31 -10.58 -3.02
C TYR A 87 16.61 -9.77 -3.07
N MET A 88 17.56 -10.15 -2.22
CA MET A 88 18.86 -9.49 -2.14
C MET A 88 19.72 -9.65 -3.40
N ARG A 89 19.48 -10.68 -4.22
CA ARG A 89 20.08 -10.84 -5.56
C ARG A 89 19.74 -9.72 -6.56
N ASN A 90 18.80 -8.84 -6.23
CA ASN A 90 18.51 -7.65 -7.03
C ASN A 90 19.46 -6.46 -6.73
N PHE A 91 20.38 -6.63 -5.78
CA PHE A 91 21.37 -5.63 -5.36
C PHE A 91 22.79 -6.14 -5.66
N GLN A 92 23.74 -5.21 -5.68
CA GLN A 92 25.16 -5.49 -5.96
C GLN A 92 25.99 -5.64 -4.67
N GLU A 93 27.09 -6.38 -4.77
CA GLU A 93 28.09 -6.49 -3.69
C GLU A 93 28.62 -5.10 -3.31
N GLY A 94 28.58 -4.77 -2.02
CA GLY A 94 29.03 -3.49 -1.49
C GLY A 94 28.06 -2.32 -1.72
N GLU A 95 26.89 -2.55 -2.35
CA GLU A 95 25.89 -1.51 -2.60
C GLU A 95 25.41 -0.86 -1.29
N THR A 96 25.11 0.44 -1.35
CA THR A 96 24.45 1.17 -0.26
C THR A 96 22.97 1.29 -0.55
N ILE A 97 22.14 0.64 0.26
CA ILE A 97 20.69 0.67 0.15
C ILE A 97 20.12 1.67 1.16
N THR A 98 19.35 2.64 0.67
CA THR A 98 18.65 3.59 1.54
C THR A 98 17.22 3.10 1.81
N VAL A 99 16.82 3.07 3.08
CA VAL A 99 15.49 2.57 3.51
C VAL A 99 14.80 3.60 4.38
N GLU A 100 13.56 3.94 4.02
CA GLU A 100 12.78 5.00 4.65
C GLU A 100 11.32 4.57 4.87
N PRO A 101 10.61 5.13 5.86
CA PRO A 101 9.18 4.91 6.02
C PRO A 101 8.39 5.50 4.84
N TRP A 102 7.08 5.23 4.80
CA TRP A 102 6.20 5.95 3.90
C TRP A 102 6.26 7.46 4.08
N ARG A 103 6.39 8.18 2.96
CA ARG A 103 6.48 9.63 2.92
C ARG A 103 5.11 10.24 2.62
N ALA A 104 4.23 10.29 3.61
CA ALA A 104 2.94 10.95 3.50
C ALA A 104 2.48 11.49 4.85
N THR A 105 1.95 12.71 4.89
CA THR A 105 1.42 13.31 6.14
C THR A 105 0.30 12.46 6.75
N ALA A 106 -0.55 11.87 5.91
CA ALA A 106 -1.62 10.97 6.34
C ALA A 106 -1.11 9.59 6.83
N PHE A 107 0.19 9.30 6.70
CA PHE A 107 0.86 8.12 7.25
C PHE A 107 1.93 8.52 8.27
N PRO A 108 1.54 9.03 9.45
CA PRO A 108 2.50 9.48 10.44
C PRO A 108 3.37 8.30 10.93
N VAL A 109 4.66 8.58 11.15
CA VAL A 109 5.62 7.59 11.67
C VAL A 109 5.27 7.26 13.11
N ILE A 110 5.12 5.96 13.40
CA ILE A 110 4.97 5.43 14.75
C ILE A 110 6.36 5.24 15.36
N LYS A 111 7.25 4.52 14.68
CA LYS A 111 8.66 4.32 15.08
C LYS A 111 9.45 3.72 13.92
N ASP A 112 10.67 4.21 13.70
CA ASP A 112 11.58 3.78 12.63
C ASP A 112 10.86 3.72 11.26
N LEU A 113 10.58 2.51 10.73
CA LEU A 113 9.91 2.31 9.44
C LEU A 113 8.39 2.09 9.56
N VAL A 114 7.86 1.96 10.77
CA VAL A 114 6.44 1.71 11.07
C VAL A 114 5.67 3.02 10.96
N VAL A 115 4.53 2.99 10.27
CA VAL A 115 3.64 4.14 10.06
C VAL A 115 2.18 3.77 10.34
N ASP A 116 1.39 4.72 10.81
CA ASP A 116 -0.06 4.53 10.94
C ASP A 116 -0.74 4.68 9.57
N ARG A 117 -1.45 3.64 9.11
CA ARG A 117 -2.21 3.65 7.84
C ARG A 117 -3.73 3.58 8.04
N SER A 118 -4.21 3.76 9.27
CA SER A 118 -5.63 3.64 9.63
C SER A 118 -6.57 4.59 8.86
N ALA A 119 -6.03 5.65 8.26
CA ALA A 119 -6.73 6.50 7.31
C ALA A 119 -7.34 5.73 6.13
N LEU A 120 -6.65 4.70 5.63
CA LEU A 120 -7.16 3.84 4.56
C LEU A 120 -8.36 3.00 5.02
N ASP A 121 -8.35 2.53 6.26
CA ASP A 121 -9.45 1.75 6.84
C ASP A 121 -10.71 2.60 7.01
N ARG A 122 -10.54 3.87 7.44
CA ARG A 122 -11.64 4.83 7.55
C ARG A 122 -12.28 5.13 6.18
N ILE A 123 -11.47 5.24 5.12
CA ILE A 123 -11.98 5.35 3.73
C ILE A 123 -12.82 4.13 3.36
N ILE A 124 -12.37 2.91 3.65
CA ILE A 124 -13.16 1.69 3.39
C ILE A 124 -14.46 1.72 4.19
N ALA A 125 -14.41 2.04 5.49
CA ALA A 125 -15.58 2.08 6.36
C ALA A 125 -16.64 3.09 5.89
N ALA A 126 -16.25 4.17 5.21
CA ALA A 126 -17.16 5.19 4.70
C ALA A 126 -18.11 4.70 3.60
N GLY A 127 -17.76 3.64 2.85
CA GLY A 127 -18.64 3.14 1.78
C GLY A 127 -18.15 1.92 0.98
N GLY A 128 -16.98 1.38 1.29
CA GLY A 128 -16.36 0.22 0.62
C GLY A 128 -17.01 -1.12 0.96
N TYR A 129 -18.34 -1.14 1.08
CA TYR A 129 -19.14 -2.31 1.43
C TYR A 129 -20.42 -2.39 0.58
N ILE A 130 -21.10 -3.54 0.67
CA ILE A 130 -22.46 -3.76 0.16
C ILE A 130 -23.35 -4.02 1.38
N SER A 131 -24.48 -3.30 1.45
CA SER A 131 -25.47 -3.49 2.50
C SER A 131 -26.49 -4.54 2.10
N VAL A 132 -26.76 -5.48 3.01
CA VAL A 132 -27.79 -6.51 2.83
C VAL A 132 -28.49 -6.74 4.15
N ARG A 133 -29.81 -6.95 4.13
CA ARG A 133 -30.54 -7.36 5.32
C ARG A 133 -30.12 -8.79 5.69
N ASN A 134 -29.97 -9.07 6.98
CA ASN A 134 -29.68 -10.42 7.42
C ASN A 134 -30.76 -11.41 6.90
N GLY A 135 -30.33 -12.54 6.34
CA GLY A 135 -31.22 -13.53 5.72
C GLY A 135 -31.81 -13.15 4.36
N ALA A 136 -31.48 -11.99 3.78
CA ALA A 136 -32.01 -11.54 2.49
C ALA A 136 -30.99 -11.64 1.33
N ALA A 137 -29.83 -12.27 1.58
CA ALA A 137 -28.88 -12.55 0.51
C ALA A 137 -29.51 -13.55 -0.48
N PRO A 138 -29.54 -13.24 -1.78
CA PRO A 138 -30.09 -14.16 -2.77
C PRO A 138 -29.15 -15.35 -2.99
N ASP A 139 -29.65 -16.41 -3.65
CA ASP A 139 -28.81 -17.54 -4.05
C ASP A 139 -27.63 -17.06 -4.93
N ALA A 140 -26.43 -17.59 -4.70
CA ALA A 140 -25.22 -17.11 -5.39
C ALA A 140 -25.32 -17.23 -6.93
N ASN A 141 -26.09 -18.18 -7.45
CA ASN A 141 -26.27 -18.40 -8.88
C ASN A 141 -27.43 -17.58 -9.47
N SER A 142 -28.21 -16.89 -8.64
CA SER A 142 -29.40 -16.15 -9.10
C SER A 142 -29.08 -14.80 -9.76
N LEU A 143 -27.86 -14.28 -9.55
CA LEU A 143 -27.45 -12.97 -10.06
C LEU A 143 -26.25 -13.13 -11.01
N PRO A 144 -26.51 -13.27 -12.32
CA PRO A 144 -25.44 -13.43 -13.30
C PRO A 144 -24.57 -12.18 -13.35
N VAL A 145 -23.26 -12.39 -13.41
CA VAL A 145 -22.25 -11.33 -13.58
C VAL A 145 -21.58 -11.52 -14.94
N ASN A 146 -21.49 -10.45 -15.72
CA ASN A 146 -20.72 -10.50 -16.96
C ASN A 146 -19.26 -10.86 -16.66
N LYS A 147 -18.68 -11.83 -17.38
CA LYS A 147 -17.31 -12.30 -17.12
C LYS A 147 -16.27 -11.18 -17.14
N ALA A 148 -16.35 -10.26 -18.10
CA ALA A 148 -15.40 -9.15 -18.21
C ALA A 148 -15.55 -8.16 -17.04
N ASP A 149 -16.75 -7.98 -16.50
CA ASP A 149 -16.95 -7.16 -15.30
C ASP A 149 -16.47 -7.88 -14.04
N SER A 150 -16.68 -9.19 -13.94
CA SER A 150 -16.13 -10.02 -12.85
C SER A 150 -14.61 -9.98 -12.81
N ASP A 151 -13.94 -10.11 -13.96
CA ASP A 151 -12.48 -10.08 -14.06
C ASP A 151 -11.92 -8.74 -13.66
N ARG A 152 -12.47 -7.64 -14.23
CA ARG A 152 -12.04 -6.29 -13.85
C ARG A 152 -12.35 -5.97 -12.40
N ALA A 153 -13.47 -6.46 -11.87
CA ALA A 153 -13.77 -6.30 -10.46
C ALA A 153 -12.73 -7.01 -9.60
N PHE A 154 -12.35 -8.23 -9.96
CA PHE A 154 -11.29 -8.97 -9.27
C PHE A 154 -9.94 -8.24 -9.36
N GLU A 155 -9.54 -7.77 -10.53
CA GLU A 155 -8.30 -6.99 -10.73
C GLU A 155 -8.24 -5.77 -9.81
N TYR A 156 -9.34 -5.07 -9.56
CA TYR A 156 -9.36 -3.96 -8.61
C TYR A 156 -9.44 -4.44 -7.15
N ALA A 157 -10.10 -5.57 -6.90
CA ALA A 157 -10.26 -6.15 -5.57
C ALA A 157 -8.95 -6.68 -4.98
N THR A 158 -7.96 -7.05 -5.81
CA THR A 158 -6.61 -7.48 -5.36
C THR A 158 -5.83 -6.38 -4.64
N CYS A 159 -6.32 -5.13 -4.61
CA CYS A 159 -5.70 -4.07 -3.84
C CYS A 159 -5.55 -4.46 -2.35
N ILE A 160 -4.30 -4.65 -1.90
CA ILE A 160 -3.93 -5.06 -0.54
C ILE A 160 -3.79 -3.91 0.47
N GLY A 161 -4.13 -2.68 0.09
CA GLY A 161 -4.05 -1.53 0.99
C GLY A 161 -2.64 -1.16 1.48
N CYS A 162 -1.57 -1.56 0.77
CA CYS A 162 -0.18 -1.37 1.23
C CYS A 162 0.29 0.09 1.37
N GLY A 163 -0.40 1.04 0.72
CA GLY A 163 -0.06 2.47 0.79
C GLY A 163 1.03 2.94 -0.18
N ALA A 164 1.65 2.04 -0.96
CA ALA A 164 2.70 2.41 -1.92
C ALA A 164 2.26 3.49 -2.92
N CYS A 165 1.01 3.41 -3.39
CA CYS A 165 0.42 4.40 -4.30
C CYS A 165 0.36 5.82 -3.72
N VAL A 166 0.19 5.94 -2.40
CA VAL A 166 0.19 7.22 -1.68
C VAL A 166 1.62 7.71 -1.53
N ALA A 167 2.52 6.85 -1.04
CA ALA A 167 3.91 7.20 -0.76
C ALA A 167 4.70 7.63 -2.01
N ALA A 168 4.36 7.09 -3.19
CA ALA A 168 4.97 7.48 -4.45
C ALA A 168 4.31 8.69 -5.14
N CYS A 169 3.08 9.06 -4.75
CA CYS A 169 2.39 10.17 -5.37
C CYS A 169 2.98 11.51 -4.89
N PRO A 170 3.37 12.44 -5.78
CA PRO A 170 3.85 13.77 -5.36
C PRO A 170 2.85 14.55 -4.49
N ASN A 171 1.55 14.29 -4.65
CA ASN A 171 0.48 14.90 -3.86
C ASN A 171 0.10 14.06 -2.63
N ALA A 172 0.77 12.95 -2.36
CA ALA A 172 0.34 11.94 -1.39
C ALA A 172 -1.15 11.55 -1.57
N SER A 173 -1.61 11.40 -2.81
CA SER A 173 -3.02 11.09 -3.09
C SER A 173 -3.33 9.62 -2.85
N ALA A 174 -4.41 9.34 -2.11
CA ALA A 174 -4.98 7.99 -1.99
C ALA A 174 -5.95 7.62 -3.13
N SER A 175 -6.03 8.44 -4.20
CA SER A 175 -7.00 8.24 -5.27
C SER A 175 -6.98 6.86 -5.90
N LEU A 176 -5.80 6.24 -6.13
CA LEU A 176 -5.75 4.90 -6.71
C LEU A 176 -6.32 3.83 -5.77
N PHE A 177 -5.97 3.90 -4.49
CA PHE A 177 -6.52 3.02 -3.45
C PHE A 177 -8.05 3.16 -3.36
N THR A 178 -8.53 4.39 -3.16
CA THR A 178 -9.95 4.70 -3.05
C THR A 178 -10.70 4.26 -4.30
N ALA A 179 -10.12 4.52 -5.47
CA ALA A 179 -10.71 4.13 -6.74
C ALA A 179 -10.79 2.62 -6.93
N ALA A 180 -9.78 1.84 -6.51
CA ALA A 180 -9.84 0.38 -6.58
C ALA A 180 -11.02 -0.17 -5.75
N LYS A 181 -11.19 0.36 -4.53
CA LYS A 181 -12.28 -0.02 -3.60
C LYS A 181 -13.67 0.46 -4.04
N ILE A 182 -13.75 1.50 -4.86
CA ILE A 182 -15.02 1.91 -5.49
C ILE A 182 -15.29 1.09 -6.75
N ALA A 183 -14.29 0.95 -7.60
CA ALA A 183 -14.44 0.38 -8.94
C ALA A 183 -14.78 -1.11 -8.90
N HIS A 184 -14.18 -1.91 -8.00
CA HIS A 184 -14.51 -3.33 -7.90
C HIS A 184 -15.99 -3.56 -7.56
N LEU A 185 -16.55 -2.78 -6.63
CA LEU A 185 -17.97 -2.89 -6.28
C LEU A 185 -18.88 -2.28 -7.35
N ALA A 186 -18.46 -1.18 -8.00
CA ALA A 186 -19.24 -0.52 -9.04
C ALA A 186 -19.35 -1.31 -10.36
N LEU A 187 -18.58 -2.39 -10.51
CA LEU A 187 -18.69 -3.35 -11.62
C LEU A 187 -19.65 -4.50 -11.31
N LEU A 188 -19.93 -4.76 -10.02
CA LEU A 188 -20.77 -5.86 -9.61
C LEU A 188 -22.24 -5.41 -9.49
N PRO A 189 -23.21 -6.27 -9.83
CA PRO A 189 -24.64 -5.99 -9.63
C PRO A 189 -24.98 -5.63 -8.17
N GLN A 190 -24.37 -6.34 -7.22
CA GLN A 190 -24.60 -6.16 -5.78
C GLN A 190 -24.12 -4.79 -5.28
N GLY A 191 -23.15 -4.17 -5.95
CA GLY A 191 -22.65 -2.85 -5.58
C GLY A 191 -23.36 -1.69 -6.27
N GLN A 192 -24.28 -1.94 -7.21
CA GLN A 192 -25.04 -0.87 -7.89
C GLN A 192 -25.92 -0.04 -6.94
N PRO A 193 -26.63 -0.61 -5.95
CA PRO A 193 -27.53 0.16 -5.07
C PRO A 193 -26.84 1.33 -4.34
N GLU A 194 -25.65 1.12 -3.75
CA GLU A 194 -24.94 2.18 -3.03
C GLU A 194 -23.97 2.98 -3.89
N ARG A 195 -23.87 2.70 -5.18
CA ARG A 195 -22.83 3.23 -6.08
C ARG A 195 -22.64 4.75 -6.00
N LYS A 196 -23.74 5.52 -6.01
CA LYS A 196 -23.71 7.00 -5.89
C LYS A 196 -23.29 7.47 -4.49
N LEU A 197 -23.77 6.80 -3.45
CA LEU A 197 -23.46 7.17 -2.06
C LEU A 197 -22.01 6.81 -1.71
N ARG A 198 -21.56 5.62 -2.13
CA ARG A 198 -20.21 5.08 -1.94
C ARG A 198 -19.16 6.04 -2.46
N VAL A 199 -19.27 6.47 -3.73
CA VAL A 199 -18.26 7.36 -4.33
C VAL A 199 -18.18 8.71 -3.62
N LYS A 200 -19.32 9.30 -3.23
CA LYS A 200 -19.33 10.57 -2.48
C LYS A 200 -18.68 10.41 -1.11
N LYS A 201 -19.17 9.47 -0.31
CA LYS A 201 -18.67 9.26 1.06
C LYS A 201 -17.19 8.90 1.10
N MET A 202 -16.74 8.01 0.24
CA MET A 202 -15.33 7.59 0.23
C MET A 202 -14.40 8.69 -0.30
N ALA A 203 -14.83 9.49 -1.28
CA ALA A 203 -14.05 10.64 -1.75
C ALA A 203 -13.99 11.76 -0.70
N GLU A 204 -15.11 12.05 -0.02
CA GLU A 204 -15.18 13.00 1.09
C GLU A 204 -14.30 12.54 2.26
N GLN A 205 -14.36 11.26 2.65
CA GLN A 205 -13.50 10.70 3.70
C GLN A 205 -12.02 10.82 3.31
N MET A 206 -11.66 10.50 2.06
CA MET A 206 -10.28 10.63 1.59
C MET A 206 -9.75 12.07 1.75
N ALA A 207 -10.57 13.07 1.44
CA ALA A 207 -10.21 14.47 1.66
C ALA A 207 -10.09 14.81 3.15
N GLN A 208 -10.98 14.29 4.00
CA GLN A 208 -10.94 14.50 5.46
C GLN A 208 -9.68 13.92 6.12
N GLU A 209 -9.15 12.81 5.59
CA GLU A 209 -7.88 12.23 6.04
C GLU A 209 -6.64 13.04 5.62
N GLY A 210 -6.81 14.10 4.81
CA GLY A 210 -5.72 14.96 4.37
C GLY A 210 -4.90 14.40 3.21
N PHE A 211 -5.42 13.41 2.47
CA PHE A 211 -4.79 12.98 1.22
C PHE A 211 -4.97 14.04 0.12
N GLY A 212 -3.94 14.28 -0.69
CA GLY A 212 -4.03 15.24 -1.78
C GLY A 212 -4.85 14.74 -2.97
N ASP A 213 -5.20 15.66 -3.86
CA ASP A 213 -5.96 15.36 -5.07
C ASP A 213 -5.11 14.70 -6.17
N CYS A 214 -5.78 13.97 -7.07
CA CYS A 214 -5.11 13.33 -8.20
C CYS A 214 -4.87 14.29 -9.37
N SER A 215 -3.59 14.54 -9.68
CA SER A 215 -3.14 15.29 -10.86
C SER A 215 -2.71 14.41 -12.04
N ASN A 216 -3.02 13.11 -12.02
CA ASN A 216 -2.69 12.14 -13.08
C ASN A 216 -1.18 11.95 -13.37
N HIS A 217 -0.32 12.05 -12.35
CA HIS A 217 1.13 11.78 -12.50
C HIS A 217 1.46 10.34 -12.94
N GLY A 218 0.65 9.37 -12.51
CA GLY A 218 0.82 7.95 -12.88
C GLY A 218 1.77 7.13 -12.01
N GLU A 219 2.54 7.77 -11.13
CA GLU A 219 3.47 7.09 -10.20
C GLU A 219 2.79 6.00 -9.36
N CYS A 220 1.55 6.24 -8.93
CA CYS A 220 0.78 5.29 -8.14
C CYS A 220 0.58 3.91 -8.82
N GLN A 221 0.39 3.88 -10.14
CA GLN A 221 0.30 2.63 -10.90
C GLN A 221 1.69 2.01 -11.08
N ALA A 222 2.71 2.83 -11.33
CA ALA A 222 4.07 2.36 -11.60
C ALA A 222 4.66 1.56 -10.43
N VAL A 223 4.35 1.95 -9.19
CA VAL A 223 4.82 1.28 -7.97
C VAL A 223 3.85 0.25 -7.39
N CYS A 224 2.67 0.05 -7.99
CA CYS A 224 1.65 -0.82 -7.42
C CYS A 224 2.11 -2.29 -7.47
N PRO A 225 2.28 -2.98 -6.32
CA PRO A 225 2.73 -4.38 -6.34
C PRO A 225 1.66 -5.31 -6.93
N GLN A 226 0.40 -4.91 -6.91
CA GLN A 226 -0.74 -5.67 -7.43
C GLN A 226 -1.16 -5.24 -8.84
N GLY A 227 -0.45 -4.29 -9.45
CA GLY A 227 -0.72 -3.87 -10.84
C GLY A 227 -2.04 -3.14 -11.08
N ILE A 228 -2.59 -2.46 -10.06
CA ILE A 228 -3.87 -1.73 -10.19
C ILE A 228 -3.72 -0.60 -11.23
N SER A 229 -4.54 -0.66 -12.28
CA SER A 229 -4.57 0.35 -13.36
C SER A 229 -5.20 1.68 -12.91
N LEU A 230 -4.70 2.80 -13.47
CA LEU A 230 -5.30 4.14 -13.39
C LEU A 230 -6.73 4.18 -13.95
N ASP A 231 -7.15 3.18 -14.73
CA ASP A 231 -8.53 3.03 -15.18
C ASP A 231 -9.52 2.98 -14.01
N ALA A 232 -9.08 2.49 -12.85
CA ALA A 232 -9.85 2.55 -11.62
C ALA A 232 -10.20 4.01 -11.27
N ILE A 233 -9.22 4.93 -11.33
CA ILE A 233 -9.43 6.36 -11.06
C ILE A 233 -10.40 6.96 -12.08
N ALA A 234 -10.25 6.61 -13.36
CA ALA A 234 -11.17 7.06 -14.40
C ALA A 234 -12.61 6.56 -14.14
N LYS A 235 -12.78 5.31 -13.71
CA LYS A 235 -14.06 4.74 -13.30
C LYS A 235 -14.62 5.51 -12.11
N MET A 236 -13.87 5.69 -11.03
CA MET A 236 -14.27 6.46 -9.84
C MET A 236 -14.75 7.87 -10.21
N ARG A 237 -14.03 8.58 -11.08
CA ARG A 237 -14.45 9.93 -11.53
C ARG A 237 -15.78 9.89 -12.31
N ARG A 238 -15.98 8.90 -13.18
CA ARG A 238 -17.28 8.70 -13.86
C ARG A 238 -18.39 8.41 -12.86
N GLU A 239 -18.10 7.65 -11.80
CA GLU A 239 -19.06 7.41 -10.72
C GLU A 239 -19.43 8.68 -9.98
N TYR A 240 -18.44 9.50 -9.68
CA TYR A 240 -18.65 10.76 -9.00
C TYR A 240 -19.53 11.69 -9.83
N ILE A 241 -19.25 11.86 -11.13
CA ILE A 241 -20.08 12.66 -12.04
C ILE A 241 -21.52 12.15 -12.11
N ARG A 242 -21.71 10.82 -12.24
CA ARG A 242 -23.05 10.19 -12.25
C ARG A 242 -23.82 10.37 -10.94
N SER A 243 -23.14 10.72 -9.86
CA SER A 243 -23.76 10.94 -8.56
C SER A 243 -24.29 12.38 -8.36
N LEU A 244 -23.93 13.31 -9.26
CA LEU A 244 -24.35 14.71 -9.23
C LEU A 244 -25.74 14.94 -9.86
N PHE A 245 -26.20 13.99 -10.66
CA PHE A 245 -27.51 13.96 -11.34
C PHE A 245 -28.25 12.67 -10.95
#